data_AF-A0A9E1WH94-F1
#
_entry.id   AF-A0A9E1WH94-F1
#
_cell.length_a   1.000
_cell.length_b   1.000
_cell.length_c   1.000
_cell.angle_alpha   90.00
_cell.angle_beta   90.00
_cell.angle_gamma   90.00
#
_symmetry.space_group_name_H-M   'P 1'
#
loop_
_entity.id
_entity.type
_entity.pdbx_description
1 polymer ?
#
loop_
_entity_poly.entity_id
_entity_poly.type
_entity_poly.pdbx_seq_one_letter_code
_entity_poly.pdbx_strand_id
1 'polypeptide(L)'
;FLFGGNSNWRGPVWFPVNYLIITSLRRFATYYGDDFKIECPTGSGKFLTITEVADELTARLTKLFRRDKAGKRAVFGNNEKLQTDPHFKDYILFHEYFHGDNGRGVGASHQTGWTGLIAKLL
;
A
#
# COMPACT_ATOMS: atom_id res chain seq x y z
N PHE A 1 23.08 7.11 9.73
CA PHE A 1 22.14 6.15 10.36
C PHE A 1 22.23 4.84 9.59
N LEU A 2 22.74 3.77 10.21
CA LEU A 2 23.08 2.49 9.56
C LEU A 2 22.21 1.34 10.10
N PHE A 3 20.94 1.63 10.42
CA PHE A 3 19.93 0.62 10.73
C PHE A 3 18.78 0.82 9.74
N GLY A 4 18.76 -0.01 8.70
CA GLY A 4 17.81 0.08 7.59
C GLY A 4 16.41 -0.29 8.03
N GLY A 5 15.58 0.73 8.28
CA GLY A 5 14.15 0.63 8.61
C GLY A 5 13.26 0.21 7.43
N ASN A 6 13.79 -0.56 6.48
CA ASN A 6 13.07 -1.06 5.30
C ASN A 6 13.69 -2.38 4.81
N SER A 7 14.02 -3.28 5.74
CA SER A 7 14.56 -4.60 5.45
C SER A 7 13.64 -5.69 5.97
N ASN A 8 13.19 -6.55 5.06
CA ASN A 8 12.33 -7.71 5.36
C ASN A 8 11.12 -7.33 6.25
N TRP A 9 11.05 -7.73 7.52
CA TRP A 9 9.92 -7.42 8.41
C TRP A 9 10.10 -6.16 9.29
N ARG A 10 11.10 -5.32 9.01
CA ARG A 10 11.41 -4.13 9.81
C ARG A 10 11.14 -2.85 9.01
N GLY A 11 9.86 -2.50 8.90
CA GLY A 11 9.40 -1.24 8.32
C GLY A 11 8.72 -1.26 6.94
N PRO A 12 8.97 -2.21 6.01
CA PRO A 12 8.33 -2.13 4.71
C PRO A 12 6.87 -2.58 4.75
N VAL A 13 6.13 -2.23 3.70
CA VAL A 13 4.73 -2.58 3.48
C VAL A 13 4.62 -3.97 2.87
N TRP A 14 3.90 -4.85 3.56
CA TRP A 14 3.60 -6.23 3.13
C TRP A 14 2.12 -6.41 2.84
N PHE A 15 1.79 -6.93 1.66
CA PHE A 15 0.41 -7.14 1.24
C PHE A 15 -0.39 -8.13 2.10
N PRO A 16 0.13 -9.31 2.51
CA PRO A 16 -0.64 -10.26 3.32
C PRO A 16 -1.15 -9.62 4.62
N VAL A 17 -0.27 -8.94 5.34
CA VAL A 17 -0.60 -8.34 6.64
C VAL A 17 -1.59 -7.19 6.47
N ASN A 18 -1.35 -6.31 5.49
CA ASN A 18 -2.25 -5.20 5.22
C ASN A 18 -3.64 -5.69 4.77
N TYR A 19 -3.71 -6.72 3.95
CA TYR A 19 -4.97 -7.31 3.51
C TYR A 19 -5.77 -7.89 4.69
N LEU A 20 -5.10 -8.61 5.60
CA LEU A 20 -5.75 -9.14 6.81
C LEU A 20 -6.26 -8.02 7.72
N ILE A 21 -5.48 -6.94 7.89
CA ILE A 21 -5.89 -5.77 8.67
C ILE A 21 -7.13 -5.13 8.05
N ILE A 22 -7.12 -4.83 6.74
CA ILE A 22 -8.25 -4.20 6.04
C ILE A 22 -9.49 -5.08 6.13
N THR A 23 -9.36 -6.38 5.90
CA THR A 23 -10.48 -7.33 5.98
C THR A 23 -11.06 -7.39 7.39
N SER A 24 -10.20 -7.36 8.41
CA SER A 24 -10.63 -7.35 9.82
C SER A 24 -11.35 -6.05 10.17
N LEU A 25 -10.83 -4.90 9.75
CA LEU A 25 -11.49 -3.60 9.94
C LEU A 25 -12.88 -3.60 9.30
N ARG A 26 -13.01 -4.05 8.04
CA ARG A 26 -14.32 -4.17 7.38
C ARG A 26 -15.29 -5.06 8.16
N ARG A 27 -14.81 -6.15 8.75
CA ARG A 27 -15.63 -7.02 9.61
C ARG A 27 -16.06 -6.31 10.90
N PHE A 28 -15.15 -5.61 11.58
CA PHE A 28 -15.49 -4.88 12.80
C PHE A 28 -16.42 -3.70 12.53
N ALA A 29 -16.30 -3.04 11.38
CA ALA A 29 -17.19 -1.96 10.99
C ALA A 29 -18.67 -2.40 10.98
N THR A 30 -18.96 -3.64 10.55
CA THR A 30 -20.34 -4.18 10.58
C THR A 30 -20.91 -4.35 11.98
N TYR A 31 -20.06 -4.44 13.00
CA TYR A 31 -20.48 -4.57 14.40
C TYR A 31 -20.62 -3.21 15.09
N TYR A 32 -19.67 -2.29 14.87
CA TYR A 32 -19.63 -1.00 15.55
C TYR A 32 -20.42 0.11 14.87
N GLY A 33 -20.72 -0.02 13.56
CA GLY A 33 -21.37 1.02 12.78
C GLY A 33 -20.53 2.31 12.67
N ASP A 34 -21.20 3.41 12.35
CA ASP A 34 -20.55 4.69 12.01
C ASP A 34 -20.35 5.64 13.21
N ASP A 35 -20.88 5.28 14.38
CA ASP A 35 -20.75 6.09 15.60
C ASP A 35 -19.37 5.94 16.25
N PHE A 36 -18.73 4.78 16.07
CA PHE A 36 -17.40 4.53 16.61
C PHE A 36 -16.31 5.06 15.67
N LYS A 37 -15.56 6.05 16.13
CA LYS A 37 -14.49 6.70 15.37
C LYS A 37 -13.15 6.58 16.07
N ILE A 38 -12.11 6.37 15.27
CA ILE A 38 -10.72 6.30 15.72
C ILE A 38 -9.88 7.31 14.96
N GLU A 39 -8.81 7.78 15.58
CA GLU A 39 -7.89 8.72 14.96
C GLU A 39 -7.07 8.00 13.85
N CYS A 40 -7.11 8.53 12.63
CA CYS A 40 -6.34 7.98 11.52
C CYS A 40 -5.94 9.05 10.50
N PRO A 41 -4.64 9.26 10.24
CA PRO A 41 -3.49 8.67 10.95
C PRO A 41 -3.41 9.08 12.42
N THR A 42 -2.75 8.29 13.25
CA THR A 42 -2.46 8.64 14.66
C THR A 42 -1.70 9.97 14.73
N GLY A 43 -2.11 10.84 15.65
CA GLY A 43 -1.55 12.18 15.84
C GLY A 43 -2.01 13.25 14.82
N SER A 44 -2.98 12.93 13.95
CA SER A 44 -3.50 13.87 12.95
C SER A 44 -4.68 14.73 13.44
N GLY A 45 -5.31 14.36 14.56
CA GLY A 45 -6.58 14.92 15.02
C GLY A 45 -7.79 14.54 14.16
N LYS A 46 -7.60 13.73 13.09
CA LYS A 46 -8.67 13.32 12.18
C LYS A 46 -9.30 12.01 12.65
N PHE A 47 -10.57 12.06 13.04
CA PHE A 47 -11.34 10.90 13.47
C PHE A 47 -12.18 10.35 12.34
N LEU A 48 -11.98 9.06 12.06
CA LEU A 48 -12.62 8.32 10.98
C LEU A 48 -13.35 7.10 11.55
N THR A 49 -14.46 6.73 10.93
CA THR A 49 -15.13 5.44 11.18
C THR A 49 -14.21 4.28 10.81
N ILE A 50 -14.50 3.08 11.30
CA ILE A 50 -13.72 1.88 10.95
C ILE A 50 -13.73 1.62 9.44
N THR A 51 -14.87 1.86 8.77
CA THR A 51 -15.00 1.77 7.30
C THR A 51 -14.05 2.74 6.60
N GLU A 52 -14.07 4.01 6.99
CA GLU A 52 -13.20 5.04 6.39
C GLU A 52 -11.71 4.76 6.63
N VAL A 53 -11.34 4.18 7.77
CA VAL A 53 -9.96 3.74 8.02
C VAL A 53 -9.56 2.59 7.09
N ALA A 54 -10.44 1.62 6.87
CA ALA A 54 -10.19 0.53 5.92
C ALA A 54 -10.02 1.07 4.49
N ASP A 55 -10.80 2.07 4.10
CA ASP A 55 -10.73 2.71 2.79
C ASP A 55 -9.47 3.58 2.63
N GLU A 56 -9.06 4.28 3.69
CA GLU A 56 -7.80 5.04 3.72
C GLU A 56 -6.59 4.12 3.54
N LEU A 57 -6.54 2.98 4.23
CA LEU A 57 -5.46 1.99 4.06
C LEU A 57 -5.48 1.38 2.67
N THR A 58 -6.66 1.03 2.16
CA THR A 58 -6.84 0.55 0.79
C THR A 58 -6.30 1.55 -0.23
N ALA A 59 -6.69 2.82 -0.10
CA ALA A 59 -6.25 3.89 -0.99
C ALA A 59 -4.71 4.06 -0.99
N ARG A 60 -4.07 3.95 0.18
CA ARG A 60 -2.60 4.00 0.30
C ARG A 60 -1.92 2.84 -0.42
N LEU A 61 -2.42 1.62 -0.29
CA LEU A 61 -1.89 0.46 -0.99
C LEU A 61 -2.08 0.57 -2.50
N THR A 62 -3.25 1.01 -2.94
CA THR A 62 -3.54 1.24 -4.35
C THR A 62 -2.63 2.33 -4.95
N LYS A 63 -2.29 3.35 -4.17
CA LYS A 63 -1.39 4.43 -4.61
C LYS A 63 0.01 3.92 -4.99
N LEU A 64 0.46 2.79 -4.44
CA LEU A 64 1.74 2.17 -4.82
C LEU A 64 1.82 1.87 -6.32
N PHE A 65 0.69 1.49 -6.90
CA PHE A 65 0.60 1.09 -8.29
C PHE A 65 0.08 2.19 -9.21
N ARG A 66 -0.63 3.22 -8.70
CA ARG A 66 -1.20 4.28 -9.54
C ARG A 66 -0.15 5.32 -9.94
N ARG A 67 -0.39 5.98 -11.08
CA ARG A 67 0.38 7.17 -11.48
C ARG A 67 -0.01 8.33 -10.58
N ASP A 68 0.97 9.10 -10.14
CA ASP A 68 0.77 10.37 -9.45
C ASP A 68 0.56 11.52 -10.46
N LYS A 69 0.53 12.76 -9.94
CA LYS A 69 0.38 13.98 -10.75
C LYS A 69 1.52 14.20 -11.75
N ALA A 70 2.71 13.64 -11.48
CA ALA A 70 3.86 13.69 -12.37
C ALA A 70 3.90 12.49 -13.33
N GLY A 71 2.88 11.62 -13.31
CA GLY A 71 2.82 10.42 -14.14
C GLY A 71 3.67 9.25 -13.63
N LYS A 72 4.29 9.37 -12.45
CA LYS A 72 5.18 8.35 -11.88
C LYS A 72 4.42 7.38 -10.97
N ARG A 73 4.83 6.12 -10.95
CA ARG A 73 4.31 5.09 -10.02
C ARG A 73 5.32 4.85 -8.90
N ALA A 74 4.86 4.76 -7.65
CA ALA A 74 5.75 4.51 -6.53
C ALA A 74 6.48 3.17 -6.66
N VAL A 75 5.79 2.12 -7.11
CA VAL A 75 6.35 0.77 -7.29
C VAL A 75 7.64 0.73 -8.13
N PHE A 76 7.77 1.61 -9.13
CA PHE A 76 8.97 1.69 -9.97
C PHE A 76 10.11 2.54 -9.38
N GLY A 77 9.85 3.29 -8.31
CA GLY A 77 10.83 4.16 -7.67
C GLY A 77 11.50 5.10 -8.68
N ASN A 78 12.83 5.11 -8.69
CA ASN A 78 13.64 5.97 -9.57
C ASN A 78 14.04 5.28 -10.89
N ASN A 79 13.43 4.15 -11.26
CA ASN A 79 13.73 3.48 -12.51
C ASN A 79 13.05 4.21 -13.69
N GLU A 80 13.76 5.17 -14.29
CA GLU A 80 13.22 6.00 -15.37
C GLU A 80 12.70 5.18 -16.57
N LYS A 81 13.36 4.08 -16.93
CA LYS A 81 12.88 3.20 -18.00
C LYS A 81 11.48 2.65 -17.69
N LEU A 82 11.26 2.14 -16.48
CA LEU A 82 9.94 1.66 -16.07
C LEU A 82 8.94 2.79 -15.83
N GLN A 83 9.38 4.02 -15.59
CA GLN A 83 8.46 5.16 -15.42
C GLN A 83 7.96 5.70 -16.76
N THR A 84 8.84 5.87 -17.75
CA THR A 84 8.57 6.71 -18.93
C THR A 84 8.59 5.97 -20.26
N ASP A 85 9.29 4.84 -20.37
CA ASP A 85 9.43 4.14 -21.65
C ASP A 85 8.05 3.66 -22.16
N PRO A 86 7.63 4.05 -23.38
CA PRO A 86 6.33 3.67 -23.93
C PRO A 86 6.08 2.15 -23.97
N HIS A 87 7.13 1.34 -24.04
CA HIS A 87 7.04 -0.11 -24.10
C HIS A 87 7.01 -0.79 -22.73
N PHE A 88 7.46 -0.12 -21.66
CA PHE A 88 7.60 -0.74 -20.33
C PHE A 88 6.75 -0.08 -19.24
N LYS A 89 6.33 1.18 -19.40
CA LYS A 89 5.67 1.98 -18.36
C LYS A 89 4.33 1.45 -17.83
N ASP A 90 3.73 0.53 -18.56
CA ASP A 90 2.44 -0.10 -18.22
C ASP A 90 2.60 -1.56 -17.75
N TYR A 91 3.82 -2.11 -17.74
CA TYR A 91 4.12 -3.44 -17.19
C TYR A 91 4.38 -3.34 -15.68
N ILE A 92 3.28 -3.32 -14.93
CA ILE A 92 3.31 -3.21 -13.46
C ILE A 92 3.89 -4.50 -12.86
N LEU A 93 4.94 -4.34 -12.06
CA LEU A 93 5.61 -5.43 -11.35
C LEU A 93 4.98 -5.66 -9.97
N PHE A 94 4.92 -6.93 -9.56
CA PHE A 94 4.37 -7.36 -8.28
C PHE A 94 5.54 -7.74 -7.36
N HIS A 95 5.94 -6.80 -6.52
CA HIS A 95 7.08 -6.99 -5.63
C HIS A 95 6.70 -7.75 -4.35
N GLU A 96 7.69 -8.41 -3.76
CA GLU A 96 7.57 -9.13 -2.50
C GLU A 96 7.09 -8.22 -1.35
N TYR A 97 7.67 -7.02 -1.24
CA TYR A 97 7.28 -5.97 -0.32
C TYR A 97 7.65 -4.59 -0.89
N PHE A 98 7.18 -3.53 -0.23
CA PHE A 98 7.37 -2.15 -0.69
C PHE A 98 8.03 -1.33 0.40
N HIS A 99 8.95 -0.45 0.03
CA HIS A 99 9.65 0.40 0.98
C HIS A 99 8.67 1.35 1.69
N GLY A 100 8.66 1.36 3.02
CA GLY A 100 7.73 2.13 3.85
C GLY A 100 7.75 3.64 3.62
N ASP A 101 8.92 4.21 3.30
CA ASP A 101 9.03 5.67 3.14
C ASP A 101 8.60 6.19 1.75
N ASN A 102 8.81 5.39 0.70
CA ASN A 102 8.65 5.87 -0.69
C ASN A 102 7.86 4.92 -1.60
N GLY A 103 7.47 3.75 -1.12
CA GLY A 103 6.63 2.80 -1.85
C GLY A 103 7.31 2.08 -3.00
N ARG A 104 8.64 2.18 -3.19
CA ARG A 104 9.33 1.41 -4.24
C ARG A 104 9.22 -0.09 -3.99
N GLY A 105 9.08 -0.86 -5.05
CA GLY A 105 9.14 -2.31 -4.98
C GLY A 105 10.51 -2.82 -4.51
N VAL A 106 10.51 -3.84 -3.65
CA VAL A 106 11.72 -4.47 -3.10
C VAL A 106 11.53 -6.00 -3.06
N GLY A 107 12.61 -6.75 -3.13
CA GLY A 107 12.58 -8.20 -3.21
C GLY A 107 12.20 -8.71 -4.60
N ALA A 108 11.70 -9.95 -4.67
CA ALA A 108 11.30 -10.57 -5.93
C ALA A 108 10.21 -9.75 -6.65
N SER A 109 10.35 -9.54 -7.97
CA SER A 109 9.49 -8.64 -8.77
C SER A 109 8.31 -9.30 -9.50
N HIS A 110 8.24 -10.63 -9.44
CA HIS A 110 7.17 -11.45 -10.02
C HIS A 110 6.41 -12.23 -8.93
N GLN A 111 6.24 -11.60 -7.75
CA GLN A 111 5.48 -12.13 -6.63
C GLN A 111 3.99 -11.86 -6.83
N THR A 112 3.42 -12.41 -7.91
CA THR A 112 1.96 -12.43 -8.14
C THR A 112 1.23 -13.38 -7.17
N GLY A 113 1.91 -13.85 -6.12
CA GLY A 113 1.32 -14.54 -5.01
C GLY A 113 0.50 -13.57 -4.17
N TRP A 114 1.07 -13.08 -3.07
CA TRP A 114 0.29 -12.25 -2.15
C TRP A 114 0.09 -10.81 -2.62
N THR A 115 0.98 -10.26 -3.43
CA THR A 115 0.81 -8.89 -3.92
C THR A 115 -0.36 -8.79 -4.89
N GLY A 116 -0.76 -9.93 -5.50
CA GLY A 116 -2.00 -10.07 -6.26
C GLY A 116 -3.28 -9.75 -5.48
N LEU A 117 -3.24 -9.77 -4.13
CA LEU A 117 -4.36 -9.40 -3.27
C LEU A 117 -4.83 -7.95 -3.49
N ILE A 118 -4.01 -7.08 -4.11
CA ILE A 118 -4.46 -5.74 -4.51
C ILE A 118 -5.72 -5.77 -5.37
N ALA A 119 -5.91 -6.80 -6.21
CA ALA A 119 -7.10 -6.95 -7.04
C ALA A 119 -8.39 -7.15 -6.25
N LYS A 120 -8.31 -7.61 -4.98
CA LYS A 120 -9.46 -7.73 -4.06
C LYS A 120 -9.74 -6.45 -3.28
N LEU A 121 -8.81 -5.50 -3.30
CA LEU A 121 -8.92 -4.22 -2.61
C LEU A 121 -9.38 -3.08 -3.54
N LEU A 122 -9.29 -3.28 -4.87
CA LEU A 122 -9.83 -2.40 -5.90
C LEU A 122 -11.34 -2.57 -6.06
#